data_AF-A0A558FGQ8-F1
#
_entry.id   AF-A0A558FGQ8-F1
#
_cell.length_a   1.000
_cell.length_b   1.000
_cell.length_c   1.000
_cell.angle_alpha   90.00
_cell.angle_beta   90.00
_cell.angle_gamma   90.00
#
_symmetry.space_group_name_H-M   'P 1'
#
loop_
_entity.id
_entity.type
_entity.pdbx_description
1 polymer ?
#
loop_
_entity_poly.entity_id
_entity_poly.type
_entity_poly.pdbx_seq_one_letter_code
_entity_poly.pdbx_strand_id
1 'polypeptide(L)'
;MMSKRILVILGHPSSNSFCGALTDRYVQAAKNAGHEVRELRLGTLSFDPILREGYQQIQPLEDDLLKAQADITWAEHLTFVYPIWWGAIPALLKGFFDRTFLPGFAFKYRQGKAFPDKLLHGRTADLLVTMDTPPWYYRWIYRMPGLHQMRKTTLAFCGITPLNTLTFGPVLGSTEHQRERWLMQAQAIGAG
;
A
#
# COMPACT_ATOMS: atom_id res chain seq x y z
N MET A 1 2.32 16.45 -18.43
CA MET A 1 2.75 15.99 -17.09
C MET A 1 4.07 15.25 -17.26
N MET A 2 5.02 15.36 -16.33
CA MET A 2 6.24 14.52 -16.39
C MET A 2 5.83 13.06 -16.13
N SER A 3 6.34 12.13 -16.94
CA SER A 3 6.17 10.70 -16.66
C SER A 3 6.80 10.35 -15.31
N LYS A 4 6.23 9.35 -14.62
CA LYS A 4 6.66 8.89 -13.30
C LYS A 4 6.72 7.38 -13.32
N ARG A 5 7.57 6.81 -12.47
CA ARG A 5 7.60 5.36 -12.18
C ARG A 5 6.68 5.05 -11.02
N ILE A 6 5.56 4.38 -11.30
CA ILE A 6 4.51 4.08 -10.32
C ILE A 6 4.47 2.58 -10.04
N LEU A 7 4.54 2.21 -8.76
CA LEU A 7 4.28 0.85 -8.31
C LEU A 7 2.90 0.77 -7.65
N VAL A 8 1.98 0.02 -8.24
CA VAL A 8 0.64 -0.21 -7.69
C VAL A 8 0.61 -1.55 -6.96
N ILE A 9 0.35 -1.52 -5.67
CA ILE A 9 0.38 -2.68 -4.76
C ILE A 9 -1.04 -3.02 -4.35
N LEU A 10 -1.54 -4.17 -4.80
CA LEU A 10 -2.83 -4.73 -4.36
C LEU A 10 -2.60 -5.55 -3.09
N GLY A 11 -2.96 -4.98 -1.95
CA GLY A 11 -2.86 -5.57 -0.61
C GLY A 11 -4.03 -6.49 -0.25
N HIS A 12 -4.54 -7.25 -1.21
CA HIS A 12 -5.68 -8.16 -1.05
C HIS A 12 -5.30 -9.57 -1.51
N PRO A 13 -5.74 -10.65 -0.82
CA PRO A 13 -5.41 -12.02 -1.22
C PRO A 13 -6.08 -12.46 -2.53
N SER A 14 -7.29 -11.95 -2.82
CA SER A 14 -7.97 -12.18 -4.10
C SER A 14 -7.79 -11.01 -5.07
N SER A 15 -7.39 -11.32 -6.30
CA SER A 15 -7.43 -10.37 -7.43
C SER A 15 -8.86 -10.07 -7.89
N ASN A 16 -9.79 -11.01 -7.71
CA ASN A 16 -11.21 -10.80 -8.00
C ASN A 16 -11.90 -10.20 -6.77
N SER A 17 -11.70 -8.90 -6.55
CA SER A 17 -12.27 -8.14 -5.43
C SER A 17 -12.55 -6.69 -5.87
N PHE A 18 -13.31 -5.94 -5.07
CA PHE A 18 -13.50 -4.51 -5.37
C PHE A 18 -12.18 -3.72 -5.29
N CYS A 19 -11.25 -4.12 -4.42
CA CYS A 19 -9.88 -3.61 -4.43
C CYS A 19 -9.15 -3.94 -5.73
N GLY A 20 -9.32 -5.15 -6.27
CA GLY A 20 -8.81 -5.52 -7.60
C GLY A 20 -9.33 -4.61 -8.70
N ALA A 21 -10.64 -4.35 -8.73
CA ALA A 21 -11.24 -3.43 -9.70
C ALA A 21 -10.71 -1.99 -9.57
N LEU A 22 -10.51 -1.49 -8.34
CA LEU A 22 -9.88 -0.18 -8.09
C LEU A 22 -8.43 -0.15 -8.61
N THR A 23 -7.67 -1.21 -8.37
CA THR A 23 -6.30 -1.36 -8.90
C THR A 23 -6.29 -1.32 -10.42
N ASP A 24 -7.15 -2.10 -11.08
CA ASP A 24 -7.20 -2.19 -12.54
C ASP A 24 -7.53 -0.83 -13.16
N ARG A 25 -8.51 -0.11 -12.59
CA ARG A 25 -8.89 1.24 -13.04
C ARG A 25 -7.77 2.25 -12.86
N TYR A 26 -7.10 2.25 -11.70
CA TYR A 26 -5.96 3.12 -11.43
C TYR A 26 -4.83 2.87 -12.43
N VAL A 27 -4.44 1.61 -12.61
CA VAL A 27 -3.34 1.21 -13.50
C VAL A 27 -3.62 1.63 -14.94
N GLN A 28 -4.83 1.36 -15.43
CA GLN A 28 -5.20 1.71 -16.81
C GLN A 28 -5.12 3.23 -17.00
N ALA A 29 -5.61 4.01 -16.04
CA ALA A 29 -5.56 5.47 -16.08
C ALA A 29 -4.12 6.01 -16.08
N ALA A 30 -3.27 5.47 -15.21
CA ALA A 30 -1.87 5.87 -15.10
C ALA A 30 -1.06 5.55 -16.36
N LYS A 31 -1.25 4.35 -16.94
CA LYS A 31 -0.64 3.98 -18.22
C LYS A 31 -1.12 4.92 -19.35
N ASN A 32 -2.42 5.23 -19.41
CA ASN A 32 -2.98 6.14 -20.40
C ASN A 32 -2.46 7.58 -20.26
N ALA A 33 -2.13 8.00 -19.04
CA ALA A 33 -1.52 9.31 -18.77
C ALA A 33 0.00 9.37 -19.09
N GLY A 34 0.60 8.26 -19.53
CA GLY A 34 2.00 8.18 -19.95
C GLY A 34 2.98 7.84 -18.82
N HIS A 35 2.50 7.38 -17.67
CA HIS A 35 3.36 6.89 -16.59
C HIS A 35 3.88 5.47 -16.88
N GLU A 36 5.08 5.16 -16.39
CA GLU A 36 5.56 3.79 -16.33
C GLU A 36 4.96 3.12 -15.10
N VAL A 37 4.24 2.01 -15.28
CA VAL A 37 3.49 1.38 -14.18
C VAL A 37 3.88 -0.08 -14.03
N ARG A 38 4.29 -0.47 -12.81
CA ARG A 38 4.41 -1.86 -12.37
C ARG A 38 3.29 -2.20 -11.40
N GLU A 39 2.88 -3.46 -11.43
CA GLU A 39 1.83 -3.99 -10.57
C GLU A 39 2.40 -5.08 -9.68
N LEU A 40 2.08 -5.01 -8.39
CA LEU A 40 2.43 -6.03 -7.40
C LEU A 40 1.16 -6.51 -6.71
N ARG A 41 0.67 -7.68 -7.10
CA ARG A 41 -0.52 -8.29 -6.51
C ARG A 41 -0.11 -9.27 -5.42
N LEU A 42 -0.25 -8.87 -4.16
CA LEU A 42 0.28 -9.68 -3.05
C LEU A 42 -0.33 -11.08 -2.99
N GLY A 43 -1.60 -11.23 -3.39
CA GLY A 43 -2.29 -12.52 -3.44
C GLY A 43 -1.71 -13.54 -4.43
N THR A 44 -0.82 -13.12 -5.34
CA THR A 44 -0.17 -14.01 -6.31
C THR A 44 1.30 -14.28 -5.97
N LEU A 45 1.83 -13.69 -4.90
CA LEU A 45 3.22 -13.90 -4.49
C LEU A 45 3.36 -15.16 -3.63
N SER A 46 4.47 -15.86 -3.78
CA SER A 46 4.87 -17.00 -2.98
C SER A 46 5.93 -16.56 -1.96
N PHE A 47 5.49 -16.27 -0.73
CA PHE A 47 6.38 -15.93 0.38
C PHE A 47 5.77 -16.34 1.72
N ASP A 48 6.61 -16.56 2.73
CA ASP A 48 6.13 -16.70 4.11
C ASP A 48 5.86 -15.32 4.71
N PRO A 49 4.61 -14.96 5.05
CA PRO A 49 4.28 -13.66 5.62
C PRO A 49 4.72 -13.51 7.09
N ILE A 50 5.20 -14.58 7.74
CA ILE A 50 5.65 -14.55 9.12
C ILE A 50 7.16 -14.27 9.16
N LEU A 51 7.54 -13.20 9.86
CA LEU A 51 8.95 -12.95 10.21
C LEU A 51 9.36 -13.89 11.35
N ARG A 52 9.89 -15.05 10.99
CA ARG A 52 10.36 -16.08 11.93
C ARG A 52 11.56 -15.57 12.71
N GLU A 53 11.63 -15.94 13.99
CA GLU A 53 12.69 -15.51 14.93
C GLU A 53 12.84 -13.97 15.09
N GLY A 54 11.91 -13.18 14.55
CA GLY A 54 12.00 -11.72 14.55
C GLY A 54 13.29 -11.22 13.92
N TYR A 55 13.93 -10.24 14.56
CA TYR A 55 15.23 -9.69 14.11
C TYR A 55 16.45 -10.46 14.65
N GLN A 56 16.25 -11.60 15.34
CA GLN A 56 17.36 -12.37 15.93
C GLN A 56 18.11 -13.19 14.88
N GLN A 57 17.41 -13.63 13.83
CA GLN A 57 18.01 -14.40 12.74
C GLN A 57 17.60 -13.82 11.39
N ILE A 58 18.51 -13.93 10.41
CA ILE A 58 18.20 -13.54 9.04
C ILE A 58 17.35 -14.65 8.43
N GLN A 59 16.09 -14.36 8.16
CA GLN A 59 15.24 -15.18 7.31
C GLN A 59 15.38 -14.67 5.86
N PRO A 60 16.01 -15.44 4.95
CA PRO A 60 16.22 -15.01 3.57
C PRO A 60 14.91 -14.57 2.90
N LEU A 61 15.03 -13.60 1.99
CA LEU A 61 13.91 -13.17 1.16
C LEU A 61 13.70 -14.16 0.03
N GLU A 62 12.45 -14.54 -0.18
CA GLU A 62 12.00 -15.27 -1.36
C GLU A 62 12.15 -14.38 -2.61
N ASP A 63 12.26 -15.00 -3.79
CA ASP A 63 12.47 -14.28 -5.06
C ASP A 63 11.41 -13.21 -5.31
N ASP A 64 10.16 -13.47 -4.93
CA ASP A 64 9.06 -12.52 -5.03
C ASP A 64 9.26 -11.29 -4.12
N LEU A 65 9.86 -11.47 -2.93
CA LEU A 65 10.17 -10.37 -2.03
C LEU A 65 11.40 -9.58 -2.49
N LEU A 66 12.41 -10.26 -3.06
CA LEU A 66 13.55 -9.60 -3.70
C LEU A 66 13.08 -8.73 -4.88
N LYS A 67 12.19 -9.27 -5.72
CA LYS A 67 11.56 -8.52 -6.81
C LYS A 67 10.73 -7.35 -6.29
N ALA A 68 9.96 -7.54 -5.22
CA ALA A 68 9.20 -6.46 -4.61
C ALA A 68 10.10 -5.33 -4.10
N GLN A 69 11.24 -5.64 -3.46
CA GLN A 69 12.22 -4.62 -3.05
C GLN A 69 12.81 -3.88 -4.25
N ALA A 70 13.12 -4.59 -5.35
CA ALA A 70 13.59 -3.98 -6.58
C ALA A 70 12.55 -3.05 -7.21
N ASP A 71 11.27 -3.46 -7.24
CA ASP A 71 10.16 -2.65 -7.76
C ASP A 71 9.92 -1.40 -6.89
N ILE A 72 9.98 -1.54 -5.56
CA ILE A 72 9.88 -0.39 -4.62
C ILE A 72 11.05 0.59 -4.85
N THR A 73 12.25 0.06 -5.10
CA THR A 73 13.43 0.87 -5.39
C THR A 73 13.30 1.61 -6.71
N TRP A 74 12.75 0.96 -7.73
CA TRP A 74 12.48 1.55 -9.04
C TRP A 74 11.41 2.65 -8.98
N ALA A 75 10.42 2.52 -8.09
CA ALA A 75 9.31 3.46 -8.02
C ALA A 75 9.66 4.83 -7.40
N GLU A 76 9.04 5.87 -7.93
CA GLU A 76 9.01 7.24 -7.38
C GLU A 76 7.71 7.49 -6.60
N HIS A 77 6.63 6.84 -7.03
CA HIS A 77 5.33 6.88 -6.39
C HIS A 77 4.79 5.46 -6.16
N LEU A 78 4.21 5.22 -5.00
CA LEU A 78 3.55 3.97 -4.66
C LEU A 78 2.05 4.17 -4.49
N THR A 79 1.25 3.21 -4.91
CA THR A 79 -0.19 3.24 -4.67
C THR A 79 -0.59 1.96 -3.97
N PHE A 80 -1.11 2.05 -2.76
CA PHE A 80 -1.58 0.89 -2.00
C PHE A 80 -3.09 0.79 -2.07
N VAL A 81 -3.60 -0.34 -2.54
CA VAL A 81 -5.04 -0.63 -2.62
C VAL A 81 -5.37 -1.81 -1.70
N TYR A 82 -6.19 -1.59 -0.66
CA TYR A 82 -6.46 -2.62 0.35
C TYR A 82 -7.74 -2.35 1.16
N PRO A 83 -8.38 -3.38 1.74
CA PRO A 83 -9.47 -3.20 2.69
C PRO A 83 -8.99 -2.97 4.12
N ILE A 84 -9.80 -2.31 4.95
CA ILE A 84 -9.65 -2.33 6.41
C ILE A 84 -10.31 -3.59 6.95
N TRP A 85 -9.51 -4.45 7.58
CA TRP A 85 -9.98 -5.62 8.32
C TRP A 85 -9.56 -5.49 9.78
N TRP A 86 -10.50 -5.70 10.70
CA TRP A 86 -10.26 -5.55 12.15
C TRP A 86 -9.61 -4.21 12.53
N GLY A 87 -9.98 -3.13 11.83
CA GLY A 87 -9.46 -1.78 12.08
C GLY A 87 -8.04 -1.52 11.55
N ALA A 88 -7.40 -2.48 10.86
CA ALA A 88 -6.04 -2.38 10.36
C ALA A 88 -5.90 -2.85 8.89
N ILE A 89 -4.67 -2.85 8.38
CA ILE A 89 -4.33 -3.45 7.08
C ILE A 89 -4.47 -4.98 7.15
N PRO A 90 -4.75 -5.68 6.03
CA PRO A 90 -4.89 -7.14 6.02
C PRO A 90 -3.62 -7.87 6.45
N ALA A 91 -3.78 -9.08 7.02
CA ALA A 91 -2.65 -9.89 7.48
C ALA A 91 -1.59 -10.13 6.38
N LEU A 92 -2.03 -10.39 5.14
CA LEU A 92 -1.11 -10.56 4.00
C LEU A 92 -0.27 -9.30 3.73
N LEU A 93 -0.90 -8.12 3.73
CA LEU A 93 -0.21 -6.85 3.54
C LEU A 93 0.69 -6.51 4.75
N LYS A 94 0.24 -6.83 5.96
CA LYS A 94 1.05 -6.66 7.17
C LYS A 94 2.29 -7.55 7.15
N GLY A 95 2.15 -8.83 6.80
CA GLY A 95 3.24 -9.78 6.66
C GLY A 95 4.19 -9.39 5.53
N PHE A 96 3.67 -8.88 4.42
CA PHE A 96 4.50 -8.28 3.37
C PHE A 96 5.38 -7.15 3.91
N PHE A 97 4.84 -6.22 4.71
CA PHE A 97 5.67 -5.19 5.35
C PHE A 97 6.68 -5.79 6.32
N ASP A 98 6.28 -6.74 7.17
CA ASP A 98 7.18 -7.38 8.15
C ASP A 98 8.36 -8.09 7.48
N ARG A 99 8.15 -8.63 6.28
CA ARG A 99 9.16 -9.39 5.54
C ARG A 99 9.95 -8.53 4.54
N THR A 100 9.39 -7.45 4.01
CA THR A 100 10.08 -6.62 3.00
C THR A 100 10.68 -5.34 3.56
N PHE A 101 10.06 -4.72 4.56
CA PHE A 101 10.52 -3.44 5.12
C PHE A 101 11.52 -3.68 6.26
N LEU A 102 12.61 -4.38 5.94
CA LEU A 102 13.64 -4.77 6.92
C LEU A 102 14.72 -3.69 7.11
N PRO A 103 15.46 -3.75 8.24
CA PRO A 103 16.68 -2.96 8.43
C PRO A 103 17.66 -3.13 7.27
N GLY A 104 18.25 -2.02 6.81
CA GLY A 104 19.16 -2.02 5.67
C GLY A 104 18.48 -1.81 4.31
N PHE A 105 17.17 -2.01 4.22
CA PHE A 105 16.38 -1.68 3.04
C PHE A 105 15.41 -0.51 3.29
N ALA A 106 14.51 -0.63 4.27
CA ALA A 106 13.47 0.38 4.51
C ALA A 106 13.88 1.45 5.52
N PHE A 107 14.66 1.05 6.53
CA PHE A 107 15.18 1.92 7.57
C PHE A 107 16.53 1.39 8.08
N LYS A 108 17.27 2.21 8.84
CA LYS A 108 18.50 1.78 9.51
C LYS A 108 18.67 2.45 10.87
N TYR A 109 18.74 1.66 11.93
CA TYR A 109 19.07 2.20 13.25
C TYR A 109 20.54 2.64 13.28
N ARG A 110 20.80 3.77 13.94
CA ARG A 110 22.14 4.25 14.25
C ARG A 110 22.30 4.35 15.76
N GLN A 111 23.45 3.88 16.25
CA GLN A 111 23.80 4.02 17.66
C GLN A 111 23.78 5.51 18.06
N GLY A 112 23.18 5.81 19.21
CA GLY A 112 23.09 7.17 19.75
C GLY A 112 22.04 8.08 19.11
N LYS A 113 21.24 7.60 18.16
CA LYS A 113 20.13 8.38 17.58
C LYS A 113 18.77 7.88 18.05
N ALA A 114 17.88 8.81 18.39
CA ALA A 114 16.50 8.52 18.79
C ALA A 114 15.63 8.01 17.63
N PHE A 115 16.00 8.33 16.38
CA PHE A 115 15.26 7.94 15.18
C PHE A 115 16.17 7.22 14.19
N PRO A 116 15.67 6.19 13.49
CA PRO A 116 16.42 5.52 12.43
C PRO A 116 16.52 6.40 11.19
N ASP A 117 17.52 6.12 10.35
CA ASP A 117 17.55 6.66 8.99
C ASP A 117 16.40 6.09 8.17
N LYS A 118 15.88 6.95 7.29
CA LYS A 118 14.79 6.63 6.38
C LYS A 118 15.39 6.30 5.01
N LEU A 119 15.34 5.04 4.60
CA LEU A 119 16.03 4.59 3.40
C LEU A 119 15.16 4.65 2.13
N LEU A 120 13.84 4.80 2.28
CA LEU A 120 12.89 4.94 1.17
C LEU A 120 12.44 6.40 0.95
N HIS A 121 13.23 7.37 1.44
CA HIS A 121 12.94 8.80 1.24
C HIS A 121 12.94 9.20 -0.24
N GLY A 122 12.31 10.34 -0.53
CA GLY A 122 12.13 10.84 -1.91
C GLY A 122 10.95 10.20 -2.66
N ARG A 123 10.32 9.18 -2.08
CA ARG A 123 9.13 8.52 -2.63
C ARG A 123 7.86 9.08 -2.03
N THR A 124 6.79 9.04 -2.81
CA THR A 124 5.44 9.44 -2.38
C THR A 124 4.50 8.24 -2.41
N ALA A 125 3.37 8.32 -1.71
CA ALA A 125 2.37 7.25 -1.77
C ALA A 125 0.92 7.72 -1.66
N ASP A 126 0.05 7.06 -2.42
CA ASP A 126 -1.40 7.18 -2.32
C ASP A 126 -2.04 5.91 -1.76
N LEU A 127 -3.12 6.08 -1.00
CA LEU A 127 -3.86 4.98 -0.39
C LEU A 127 -5.31 4.95 -0.91
N LEU A 128 -5.72 3.81 -1.47
CA LEU A 128 -7.10 3.53 -1.90
C LEU A 128 -7.66 2.44 -0.99
N VAL A 129 -8.51 2.83 -0.05
CA VAL A 129 -8.85 2.00 1.11
C VAL A 129 -10.33 1.69 1.15
N THR A 130 -10.70 0.41 1.16
CA THR A 130 -12.11 -0.01 1.25
C THR A 130 -12.48 -0.40 2.69
N MET A 131 -13.74 -0.22 3.08
CA MET A 131 -14.25 -0.62 4.40
C MET A 131 -15.78 -0.71 4.41
N ASP A 132 -16.33 -1.47 5.36
CA ASP A 132 -17.79 -1.53 5.59
C ASP A 132 -18.25 -0.54 6.67
N THR A 133 -17.34 -0.06 7.52
CA THR A 133 -17.65 1.05 8.42
C THR A 133 -17.84 2.34 7.59
N PRO A 134 -18.89 3.15 7.84
CA PRO A 134 -19.00 4.45 7.20
C PRO A 134 -17.71 5.29 7.40
N PRO A 135 -17.11 5.85 6.34
CA PRO A 135 -15.81 6.52 6.43
C PRO A 135 -15.76 7.66 7.45
N TRP A 136 -16.86 8.40 7.62
CA TRP A 136 -16.95 9.45 8.64
C TRP A 136 -16.85 8.88 10.07
N TYR A 137 -17.46 7.71 10.32
CA TYR A 137 -17.46 7.07 11.63
C TYR A 137 -16.08 6.50 11.94
N TYR A 138 -15.48 5.80 10.96
CA TYR A 138 -14.09 5.36 11.03
C TYR A 138 -13.12 6.52 11.27
N ARG A 139 -13.40 7.68 10.65
CA ARG A 139 -12.61 8.90 10.80
C ARG A 139 -12.66 9.48 12.21
N TRP A 140 -13.86 9.77 12.70
CA TRP A 140 -14.03 10.59 13.88
C TRP A 140 -14.17 9.79 15.17
N ILE A 141 -14.82 8.63 15.12
CA ILE A 141 -15.08 7.81 16.30
C ILE A 141 -13.93 6.84 16.53
N TYR A 142 -13.57 6.05 15.51
CA TYR A 142 -12.46 5.11 15.63
C TYR A 142 -11.08 5.76 15.50
N ARG A 143 -10.99 7.00 15.01
CA ARG A 143 -9.74 7.75 14.84
C ARG A 143 -8.76 7.09 13.86
N MET A 144 -9.30 6.34 12.89
CA MET A 144 -8.60 5.73 11.75
C MET A 144 -7.31 4.94 12.09
N PRO A 145 -7.37 3.94 12.97
CA PRO A 145 -6.17 3.26 13.47
C PRO A 145 -5.32 2.67 12.33
N GLY A 146 -5.94 1.96 11.38
CA GLY A 146 -5.25 1.38 10.23
C GLY A 146 -4.62 2.42 9.28
N LEU A 147 -5.24 3.59 9.11
CA LEU A 147 -4.63 4.66 8.30
C LEU A 147 -3.49 5.34 9.04
N HIS A 148 -3.59 5.51 10.37
CA HIS A 148 -2.48 6.01 11.16
C HIS A 148 -1.29 5.05 11.15
N GLN A 149 -1.56 3.75 11.28
CA GLN A 149 -0.54 2.71 11.16
C GLN A 149 0.16 2.81 9.79
N MET A 150 -0.61 2.71 8.70
CA MET A 150 -0.07 2.73 7.34
C MET A 150 0.68 4.03 7.04
N ARG A 151 0.06 5.19 7.25
CA ARG A 151 0.62 6.48 6.86
C ARG A 151 1.81 6.88 7.73
N LYS A 152 1.65 6.81 9.06
CA LYS A 152 2.61 7.42 10.00
C LYS A 152 3.68 6.43 10.44
N THR A 153 3.26 5.26 10.91
CA THR A 153 4.18 4.31 11.57
C THR A 153 4.83 3.32 10.60
N THR A 154 4.33 3.22 9.37
CA THR A 154 4.92 2.36 8.33
C THR A 154 5.56 3.20 7.23
N LEU A 155 4.79 3.96 6.44
CA LEU A 155 5.32 4.68 5.27
C LEU A 155 6.22 5.86 5.66
N ALA A 156 5.70 6.81 6.46
CA ALA A 156 6.48 7.99 6.86
C ALA A 156 7.67 7.65 7.77
N PHE A 157 7.58 6.53 8.51
CA PHE A 157 8.70 5.97 9.25
C PHE A 157 9.87 5.58 8.33
N CYS A 158 9.57 4.95 7.18
CA CYS A 158 10.58 4.55 6.19
C CYS A 158 11.00 5.68 5.23
N GLY A 159 10.32 6.83 5.27
CA GLY A 159 10.63 8.00 4.44
C GLY A 159 9.70 8.22 3.25
N ILE A 160 8.72 7.35 3.05
CA ILE A 160 7.72 7.51 1.99
C ILE A 160 6.68 8.54 2.45
N THR A 161 6.45 9.59 1.66
CA THR A 161 5.52 10.68 1.98
C THR A 161 4.11 10.34 1.50
N PRO A 162 3.14 10.07 2.40
CA PRO A 162 1.78 9.73 1.98
C PRO A 162 1.00 11.00 1.57
N LEU A 163 0.60 11.11 0.31
CA LEU A 163 -0.10 12.26 -0.24
C LEU A 163 -1.61 12.09 -0.08
N ASN A 164 -2.24 11.29 -0.94
CA ASN A 164 -3.68 11.12 -0.96
C ASN A 164 -4.14 9.89 -0.18
N THR A 165 -5.36 9.96 0.37
CA THR A 165 -6.02 8.80 0.96
C THR A 165 -7.50 8.87 0.62
N LEU A 166 -7.93 7.97 -0.26
CA LEU A 166 -9.32 7.77 -0.61
C LEU A 166 -9.88 6.60 0.20
N THR A 167 -11.01 6.83 0.85
CA THR A 167 -11.73 5.81 1.63
C THR A 167 -13.07 5.52 0.99
N PHE A 168 -13.32 4.26 0.64
CA PHE A 168 -14.51 3.79 -0.04
C PHE A 168 -15.31 2.90 0.91
N GLY A 169 -16.51 3.33 1.29
CA GLY A 169 -17.35 2.56 2.18
C GLY A 169 -18.65 3.26 2.56
N PRO A 170 -19.63 2.53 3.13
CA PRO A 170 -19.65 1.07 3.28
C PRO A 170 -19.66 0.32 1.94
N VAL A 171 -18.85 -0.73 1.78
CA VAL A 171 -18.87 -1.54 0.55
C VAL A 171 -20.05 -2.52 0.58
N LEU A 172 -20.32 -3.11 1.74
CA LEU A 172 -21.52 -3.89 1.99
C LEU A 172 -22.77 -3.01 1.78
N GLY A 173 -23.69 -3.49 0.94
CA GLY A 173 -24.91 -2.76 0.59
C GLY A 173 -24.71 -1.60 -0.39
N SER A 174 -23.51 -1.39 -0.92
CA SER A 174 -23.29 -0.38 -1.96
C SER A 174 -23.93 -0.78 -3.30
N THR A 175 -24.49 0.21 -4.00
CA THR A 175 -25.05 0.06 -5.35
C THR A 175 -23.97 0.08 -6.42
N GLU A 176 -24.28 -0.42 -7.61
CA GLU A 176 -23.38 -0.33 -8.77
C GLU A 176 -23.00 1.11 -9.09
N HIS A 177 -23.94 2.05 -9.02
CA HIS A 177 -23.67 3.47 -9.23
C HIS A 177 -22.69 4.04 -8.19
N GLN A 178 -22.80 3.65 -6.93
CA GLN A 178 -21.82 4.04 -5.90
C GLN A 178 -20.42 3.49 -6.21
N ARG A 179 -20.34 2.20 -6.58
CA ARG A 179 -19.09 1.54 -6.94
C ARG A 179 -18.44 2.18 -8.18
N GLU A 180 -19.22 2.50 -9.20
CA GLU A 180 -18.71 3.16 -10.40
C GLU A 180 -18.16 4.56 -10.09
N ARG A 181 -18.82 5.33 -9.21
CA ARG A 181 -18.27 6.61 -8.75
C ARG A 181 -16.92 6.46 -8.05
N TRP A 182 -16.75 5.42 -7.23
CA TRP A 182 -15.47 5.14 -6.59
C TRP A 182 -14.39 4.68 -7.58
N LEU A 183 -14.76 3.90 -8.59
CA LEU A 183 -13.86 3.51 -9.68
C LEU A 183 -13.40 4.73 -10.49
N MET A 184 -14.30 5.69 -10.76
CA MET A 184 -13.94 6.96 -11.40
C MET A 184 -13.00 7.81 -10.53
N GLN A 185 -13.15 7.81 -9.21
CA GLN A 185 -12.21 8.48 -8.30
C GLN A 185 -10.81 7.84 -8.36
N ALA A 186 -10.72 6.51 -8.37
CA ALA A 186 -9.44 5.81 -8.52
C ALA A 186 -8.77 6.12 -9.88
N GLN A 187 -9.57 6.15 -10.95
CA GLN A 187 -9.11 6.55 -12.29
C GLN A 187 -8.59 8.00 -12.30
N ALA A 188 -9.29 8.92 -11.65
CA ALA A 188 -8.88 10.33 -11.60
C ALA A 188 -7.53 10.53 -10.89
N ILE A 189 -7.28 9.81 -9.79
CA ILE A 189 -5.98 9.84 -9.12
C ILE A 189 -4.90 9.18 -9.98
N GLY A 190 -5.20 8.04 -10.63
CA GLY A 190 -4.22 7.37 -11.50
C GLY A 190 -3.76 8.23 -12.67
N ALA A 191 -4.58 9.15 -13.16
CA ALA A 191 -4.26 10.02 -14.28
C ALA A 191 -3.43 11.29 -13.92
N GLY A 192 -3.16 11.56 -12.64
CA GLY A 192 -2.43 12.75 -12.16
C GLY A 192 -1.11 12.45 -11.45
#